data_AF-A0A853IU04-F1
#
_entry.id   AF-A0A853IU04-F1
#
_cell.length_a   1.000
_cell.length_b   1.000
_cell.length_c   1.000
_cell.angle_alpha   90.00
_cell.angle_beta   90.00
_cell.angle_gamma   90.00
#
_symmetry.space_group_name_H-M   'P 1'
#
loop_
_entity.id
_entity.type
_entity.pdbx_description
1 polymer ?
#
loop_
_entity_poly.entity_id
_entity_poly.type
_entity_poly.pdbx_seq_one_letter_code
_entity_poly.pdbx_strand_id
1 'polypeptide(L)'
;MLRASDGHPEEAFWLVFLATHCGRNLRTGWQLAGELYGAYENTLWNWSRVATDPTAFGEWLEDNRANFKGKFGNHRKYESLKQGARGTGVVVRTYVEWVKANGSHGQMIATALAQAKGHPRQAFALLYDSMDAVVSFGRTGRFDYLTMLSKLGLAAIDANSTYMNEATGPKKGARLLFDGQIDSNTGAKTLEARVAALERHLGVGMQVMEDAMCNWQKSPGRYLPFRG
;
A
#
# COMPACT_ATOMS: atom_id res chain seq x y z
N MET A 1 12.44 14.82 3.88
CA MET A 1 11.30 15.58 3.37
C MET A 1 10.79 14.83 2.15
N LEU A 2 9.49 14.49 2.06
CA LEU A 2 8.95 13.90 0.84
C LEU A 2 9.01 14.97 -0.27
N ARG A 3 9.59 14.63 -1.43
CA ARG A 3 9.83 15.54 -2.57
C ARG A 3 8.58 16.21 -3.19
N ALA A 4 7.39 15.89 -2.68
CA ALA A 4 6.14 16.58 -3.05
C ALA A 4 6.16 18.07 -2.69
N SER A 5 6.87 18.45 -1.62
CA SER A 5 7.08 19.85 -1.23
C SER A 5 7.93 20.64 -2.22
N ASP A 6 8.69 19.95 -3.09
CA ASP A 6 9.70 20.52 -3.99
C ASP A 6 9.23 20.55 -5.46
N GLY A 7 7.93 20.38 -5.72
CA GLY A 7 7.37 20.46 -7.08
C GLY A 7 7.50 19.19 -7.93
N HIS A 8 7.81 18.03 -7.33
CA HIS A 8 7.90 16.75 -8.03
C HIS A 8 6.86 15.73 -7.52
N PRO A 9 5.56 15.93 -7.80
CA PRO A 9 4.49 15.07 -7.28
C PRO A 9 4.66 13.62 -7.72
N GLU A 10 4.97 13.37 -8.99
CA GLU A 10 5.18 12.02 -9.55
C GLU A 10 6.27 11.23 -8.81
N GLU A 11 7.34 11.92 -8.40
CA GLU A 11 8.44 11.31 -7.65
C GLU A 11 7.98 10.89 -6.25
N ALA A 12 7.10 11.69 -5.62
CA ALA A 12 6.54 11.34 -4.32
C ALA A 12 5.65 10.10 -4.40
N PHE A 13 4.80 9.98 -5.43
CA PHE A 13 4.01 8.76 -5.65
C PHE A 13 4.91 7.53 -5.81
N TRP A 14 5.97 7.65 -6.62
CA TRP A 14 6.94 6.59 -6.82
C TRP A 14 7.64 6.15 -5.53
N LEU A 15 8.10 7.10 -4.71
CA LEU A 15 8.71 6.80 -3.41
C LEU A 15 7.72 6.14 -2.44
N VAL A 16 6.44 6.56 -2.45
CA VAL A 16 5.40 5.90 -1.64
C VAL A 16 5.15 4.48 -2.13
N PHE A 17 5.13 4.25 -3.44
CA PHE A 17 5.01 2.90 -3.99
C PHE A 17 6.19 2.01 -3.58
N LEU A 18 7.43 2.47 -3.71
CA LEU A 18 8.60 1.72 -3.25
C LEU A 18 8.54 1.43 -1.75
N ALA A 19 8.18 2.43 -0.94
CA ALA A 19 8.04 2.27 0.50
C ALA A 19 6.97 1.22 0.84
N THR A 20 5.80 1.25 0.19
CA THR A 20 4.74 0.27 0.41
C THR A 20 5.11 -1.12 -0.10
N HIS A 21 5.74 -1.22 -1.28
CA HIS A 21 6.18 -2.51 -1.84
C HIS A 21 7.19 -3.20 -0.94
N CYS A 22 8.15 -2.44 -0.39
CA CYS A 22 9.15 -2.97 0.52
C CYS A 22 8.57 -3.25 1.90
N GLY A 23 7.80 -2.31 2.44
CA GLY A 23 7.45 -2.25 3.86
C GLY A 23 8.68 -1.98 4.74
N ARG A 24 8.46 -1.35 5.91
CA ARG A 24 9.54 -1.17 6.88
C ARG A 24 9.90 -2.51 7.51
N ASN A 25 11.17 -2.89 7.44
CA ASN A 25 11.67 -4.07 8.13
C ASN A 25 12.19 -3.72 9.53
N LEU A 26 11.91 -4.56 10.53
CA LEU A 26 12.32 -4.32 11.91
C LEU A 26 13.84 -4.21 12.11
N ARG A 27 14.64 -4.86 11.26
CA ARG A 27 16.11 -4.90 11.38
C ARG A 27 16.80 -3.96 10.41
N THR A 28 16.32 -3.91 9.18
CA THR A 28 16.95 -3.14 8.08
C THR A 28 16.23 -1.81 7.78
N GLY A 29 15.16 -1.49 8.52
CA GLY A 29 14.43 -0.24 8.36
C GLY A 29 13.87 -0.07 6.96
N TRP A 30 14.21 1.06 6.32
CA TRP A 30 13.84 1.41 4.94
C TRP A 30 14.93 1.11 3.92
N GLN A 31 15.99 0.38 4.32
CA GLN A 31 17.16 0.14 3.48
C GLN A 31 16.79 -0.46 2.13
N LEU A 32 15.84 -1.41 2.07
CA LEU A 32 15.44 -2.03 0.80
C LEU A 32 14.84 -1.01 -0.18
N ALA A 33 14.00 -0.10 0.31
CA ALA A 33 13.41 0.94 -0.53
C ALA A 33 14.48 1.91 -1.04
N GLY A 34 15.45 2.28 -0.19
CA GLY A 34 16.58 3.11 -0.60
C GLY A 34 17.50 2.42 -1.62
N GLU A 35 17.76 1.12 -1.43
CA GLU A 35 18.54 0.31 -2.37
C GLU A 35 17.85 0.23 -3.73
N LEU A 36 16.55 -0.09 -3.77
CA LEU A 36 15.75 -0.12 -5.01
C LEU A 36 15.64 1.24 -5.68
N TYR A 37 15.67 2.32 -4.92
CA TYR A 37 15.66 3.68 -5.46
C TYR A 37 16.98 4.07 -6.17
N GLY A 38 18.04 3.25 -6.03
CA GLY A 38 19.27 3.38 -6.81
C GLY A 38 20.54 3.54 -5.97
N ALA A 39 20.64 2.98 -4.77
CA ALA A 39 21.82 3.13 -3.89
C ALA A 39 23.14 2.58 -4.47
N TYR A 40 23.09 1.81 -5.57
CA TYR A 40 24.25 1.19 -6.21
C TYR A 40 24.67 1.84 -7.52
N GLU A 41 24.05 2.97 -7.90
CA GLU A 41 24.39 3.70 -9.12
C GLU A 41 24.57 5.19 -8.85
N ASN A 42 25.32 5.87 -9.72
CA ASN A 42 25.45 7.32 -9.69
C ASN A 42 24.13 8.03 -10.06
N THR A 43 23.26 7.33 -10.80
CA THR A 43 21.97 7.84 -11.25
C THR A 43 20.85 7.07 -10.56
N LEU A 44 19.94 7.80 -9.91
CA LEU A 44 18.81 7.20 -9.20
C LEU A 44 17.79 6.58 -10.17
N TRP A 45 17.08 5.56 -9.72
CA TRP A 45 15.85 5.08 -10.36
C TRP A 45 14.68 5.96 -9.92
N ASN A 46 14.71 7.23 -10.35
CA ASN A 46 13.60 8.17 -10.19
C ASN A 46 12.42 7.82 -11.12
N TRP A 47 11.29 8.48 -10.94
CA TRP A 47 10.09 8.23 -11.74
C TRP A 47 10.34 8.41 -13.24
N SER A 48 11.02 9.49 -13.63
CA SER A 48 11.31 9.77 -15.05
C SER A 48 12.07 8.62 -15.70
N ARG A 49 13.05 8.03 -15.01
CA ARG A 49 13.87 6.93 -15.51
C ARG A 49 13.07 5.62 -15.56
N VAL A 50 12.44 5.23 -14.45
CA VAL A 50 11.71 3.95 -14.37
C VAL A 50 10.46 3.94 -15.24
N ALA A 51 9.78 5.08 -15.43
CA ALA A 51 8.62 5.18 -16.31
C ALA A 51 8.99 5.16 -17.80
N THR A 52 10.24 5.53 -18.14
CA THR A 52 10.75 5.46 -19.50
C THR A 52 11.11 4.03 -19.87
N ASP A 53 11.83 3.33 -18.99
CA ASP A 53 12.26 1.96 -19.21
C ASP A 53 12.13 1.10 -17.94
N PRO A 54 10.93 0.58 -17.66
CA PRO A 54 10.70 -0.30 -16.51
C PRO A 54 11.35 -1.68 -16.69
N THR A 55 11.70 -2.07 -17.92
CA THR A 55 12.39 -3.34 -18.19
C THR A 55 13.84 -3.25 -17.71
N ALA A 56 14.53 -2.16 -18.05
CA ALA A 56 15.90 -1.91 -17.60
C ALA A 56 16.01 -1.86 -16.06
N PHE A 57 14.98 -1.40 -15.35
CA PHE A 57 14.93 -1.48 -13.88
C PHE A 57 14.98 -2.93 -13.38
N GLY A 58 14.22 -3.82 -14.01
CA GLY A 58 14.18 -5.23 -13.66
C GLY A 58 15.48 -5.97 -13.97
N GLU A 59 16.13 -5.62 -15.08
CA GLU A 59 17.45 -6.15 -15.47
C GLU A 59 18.53 -5.70 -14.48
N TRP A 60 18.61 -4.38 -14.23
CA TRP A 60 19.51 -3.81 -13.23
C TRP A 60 19.34 -4.44 -11.84
N LEU A 61 18.08 -4.66 -11.43
CA LEU A 61 17.78 -5.29 -10.15
C LEU A 61 18.38 -6.70 -10.06
N GLU A 62 18.27 -7.50 -11.11
CA GLU A 62 18.81 -8.87 -11.10
C GLU A 62 20.35 -8.84 -11.08
N ASP A 63 20.97 -8.00 -11.90
CA ASP A 63 22.44 -7.84 -11.97
C ASP A 63 23.03 -7.42 -10.62
N ASN A 64 22.30 -6.59 -9.87
CA ASN A 64 22.74 -6.06 -8.58
C ASN A 64 22.20 -6.84 -7.38
N ARG A 65 21.37 -7.88 -7.59
CA ARG A 65 20.58 -8.53 -6.52
C ARG A 65 21.43 -9.03 -5.35
N ALA A 66 22.65 -9.49 -5.60
CA ALA A 66 23.56 -9.97 -4.56
C ALA A 66 24.05 -8.87 -3.60
N ASN A 67 23.99 -7.61 -4.04
CA ASN A 67 24.44 -6.45 -3.27
C ASN A 67 23.40 -5.98 -2.25
N PHE A 68 22.11 -6.22 -2.51
CA PHE A 68 21.00 -5.83 -1.63
C PHE A 68 21.13 -6.44 -0.23
N LYS A 69 21.04 -5.59 0.79
CA LYS A 69 21.06 -6.01 2.21
C LYS A 69 19.74 -5.74 2.90
N GLY A 70 18.94 -4.81 2.38
CA GLY A 70 17.59 -4.53 2.84
C GLY A 70 16.68 -5.77 2.73
N LYS A 71 15.71 -5.85 3.63
CA LYS A 71 14.71 -6.92 3.63
C LYS A 71 13.30 -6.35 3.57
N PHE A 72 12.36 -7.13 3.04
CA PHE A 72 10.94 -6.78 3.07
C PHE A 72 10.42 -6.71 4.51
N GLY A 73 9.49 -5.79 4.75
CA GLY A 73 8.73 -5.67 5.99
C GLY A 73 7.72 -6.79 6.19
N ASN A 74 7.10 -6.87 7.37
CA ASN A 74 6.24 -8.00 7.72
C ASN A 74 4.98 -8.11 6.83
N HIS A 75 4.39 -6.99 6.41
CA HIS A 75 3.26 -6.98 5.45
C HIS A 75 3.66 -7.43 4.04
N ARG A 76 4.96 -7.43 3.72
CA ARG A 76 5.52 -7.72 2.39
C ARG A 76 6.48 -8.92 2.41
N LYS A 77 6.47 -9.72 3.48
CA LYS A 77 7.45 -10.81 3.73
C LYS A 77 7.46 -11.94 2.70
N TYR A 78 6.44 -12.01 1.84
CA TYR A 78 6.33 -12.99 0.77
C TYR A 78 6.74 -12.42 -0.61
N GLU A 79 7.10 -11.14 -0.67
CA GLU A 79 7.65 -10.53 -1.89
C GLU A 79 9.08 -10.99 -2.14
N SER A 80 9.54 -10.84 -3.39
CA SER A 80 10.85 -11.32 -3.84
C SER A 80 11.54 -10.31 -4.76
N LEU A 81 12.86 -10.18 -4.60
CA LEU A 81 13.72 -9.46 -5.56
C LEU A 81 14.09 -10.32 -6.77
N LYS A 82 14.04 -11.66 -6.64
CA LYS A 82 14.38 -12.57 -7.73
C LYS A 82 13.42 -12.38 -8.89
N GLN A 83 13.93 -12.54 -10.12
CA GLN A 83 13.09 -12.67 -11.30
C GLN A 83 12.02 -13.77 -11.16
N GLY A 84 10.92 -13.56 -11.87
CA GLY A 84 9.78 -14.47 -11.91
C GLY A 84 8.47 -13.70 -12.14
N ALA A 85 7.38 -14.43 -12.35
CA ALA A 85 6.06 -13.86 -12.65
C ALA A 85 5.55 -12.87 -11.57
N ARG A 86 6.11 -12.94 -10.36
CA ARG A 86 5.75 -12.11 -9.20
C ARG A 86 6.96 -11.38 -8.59
N GLY A 87 8.10 -11.38 -9.30
CA GLY A 87 9.33 -10.71 -8.86
C GLY A 87 9.22 -9.19 -8.94
N THR A 88 10.01 -8.48 -8.14
CA THR A 88 9.94 -7.02 -8.00
C THR A 88 10.04 -6.28 -9.35
N GLY A 89 10.86 -6.73 -10.30
CA GLY A 89 10.90 -6.13 -11.65
C GLY A 89 9.55 -6.15 -12.37
N VAL A 90 8.78 -7.25 -12.27
CA VAL A 90 7.42 -7.35 -12.84
C VAL A 90 6.43 -6.48 -12.09
N VAL A 91 6.55 -6.40 -10.76
CA VAL A 91 5.71 -5.54 -9.91
C VAL A 91 5.88 -4.07 -10.30
N VAL A 92 7.13 -3.60 -10.44
CA VAL A 92 7.43 -2.23 -10.88
C VAL A 92 6.91 -1.97 -12.29
N ARG A 93 7.13 -2.90 -13.23
CA ARG A 93 6.65 -2.74 -14.60
C ARG A 93 5.12 -2.59 -14.66
N THR A 94 4.39 -3.47 -14.00
CA THR A 94 2.91 -3.42 -14.00
C THR A 94 2.36 -2.19 -13.26
N TYR A 95 3.07 -1.69 -12.24
CA TYR A 95 2.76 -0.40 -11.64
C TYR A 95 2.95 0.76 -12.63
N VAL A 96 4.07 0.81 -13.35
CA VAL A 96 4.33 1.82 -14.37
C VAL A 96 3.27 1.78 -15.48
N GLU A 97 2.91 0.58 -15.95
CA GLU A 97 1.85 0.37 -16.94
C GLU A 97 0.49 0.89 -16.44
N TRP A 98 0.11 0.57 -15.20
CA TRP A 98 -1.12 1.07 -14.57
C TRP A 98 -1.15 2.60 -14.49
N VAL A 99 -0.03 3.24 -14.16
CA VAL A 99 0.08 4.70 -14.13
C VAL A 99 -0.01 5.31 -15.52
N LYS A 100 0.76 4.79 -16.49
CA LYS A 100 0.78 5.32 -17.87
C LYS A 100 -0.55 5.11 -18.59
N ALA A 101 -1.27 4.03 -18.30
CA ALA A 101 -2.62 3.81 -18.82
C ALA A 101 -3.62 4.90 -18.37
N ASN A 102 -3.32 5.59 -17.27
CA ASN A 102 -4.07 6.73 -16.75
C ASN A 102 -3.38 8.08 -17.02
N GLY A 103 -2.33 8.10 -17.86
CA GLY A 103 -1.54 9.27 -18.23
C GLY A 103 -0.44 9.63 -17.22
N SER A 104 -0.82 9.85 -15.96
CA SER A 104 0.09 10.19 -14.85
C SER A 104 -0.55 9.85 -13.50
N HIS A 105 0.21 9.90 -12.40
CA HIS A 105 -0.40 9.71 -11.07
C HIS A 105 -1.46 10.78 -10.80
N GLY A 106 -1.14 12.05 -11.10
CA GLY A 106 -2.09 13.16 -10.91
C GLY A 106 -3.38 12.98 -11.71
N GLN A 107 -3.28 12.60 -12.99
CA GLN A 107 -4.45 12.37 -13.85
C GLN A 107 -5.27 11.16 -13.40
N MET A 108 -4.61 10.09 -12.92
CA MET A 108 -5.29 8.93 -12.36
C MET A 108 -6.16 9.31 -11.16
N ILE A 109 -5.61 10.05 -10.19
CA ILE A 109 -6.34 10.52 -9.01
C ILE A 109 -7.48 11.47 -9.42
N ALA A 110 -7.20 12.43 -10.31
CA ALA A 110 -8.21 13.38 -10.79
C ALA A 110 -9.37 12.69 -11.52
N THR A 111 -9.08 11.66 -12.32
CA THR A 111 -10.08 10.88 -13.04
C THR A 111 -10.96 10.09 -12.07
N ALA A 112 -10.36 9.42 -11.09
CA ALA A 112 -11.12 8.70 -10.06
C ALA A 112 -12.03 9.65 -9.25
N LEU A 113 -11.53 10.83 -8.89
CA LEU A 113 -12.34 11.86 -8.22
C LEU A 113 -13.48 12.38 -9.10
N ALA A 114 -13.22 12.64 -10.39
CA ALA A 114 -14.25 13.06 -11.32
C ALA A 114 -15.35 12.01 -11.48
N GLN A 115 -14.98 10.73 -11.64
CA GLN A 115 -15.92 9.62 -11.71
C GLN A 115 -16.72 9.44 -10.41
N ALA A 116 -16.08 9.68 -9.27
CA ALA A 116 -16.70 9.69 -7.96
C ALA A 116 -17.49 10.98 -7.63
N LYS A 117 -17.61 11.92 -8.58
CA LYS A 117 -18.26 13.22 -8.37
C LYS A 117 -17.70 13.98 -7.16
N GLY A 118 -16.39 13.86 -6.94
CA GLY A 118 -15.67 14.47 -5.82
C GLY A 118 -15.78 13.73 -4.50
N HIS A 119 -16.46 12.58 -4.40
CA HIS A 119 -16.56 11.80 -3.15
C HIS A 119 -15.27 11.02 -2.86
N PRO A 120 -14.49 11.38 -1.81
CA PRO A 120 -13.16 10.79 -1.56
C PRO A 120 -13.19 9.26 -1.34
N ARG A 121 -14.23 8.77 -0.65
CA ARG A 121 -14.43 7.34 -0.38
C ARG A 121 -14.73 6.53 -1.62
N GLN A 122 -15.55 7.07 -2.52
CA GLN A 122 -15.84 6.40 -3.78
C GLN A 122 -14.64 6.44 -4.73
N ALA A 123 -13.87 7.55 -4.75
CA ALA A 123 -12.64 7.63 -5.52
C ALA A 123 -11.58 6.63 -5.05
N PHE A 124 -11.43 6.45 -3.72
CA PHE A 124 -10.57 5.40 -3.17
C PHE A 124 -11.00 4.01 -3.65
N ALA A 125 -12.30 3.71 -3.62
CA ALA A 125 -12.81 2.42 -4.07
C ALA A 125 -12.47 2.13 -5.54
N LEU A 126 -12.69 3.12 -6.42
CA LEU A 126 -12.35 3.02 -7.84
C LEU A 126 -10.85 2.78 -8.05
N LEU A 127 -9.99 3.51 -7.33
CA LEU A 127 -8.55 3.34 -7.42
C LEU A 127 -8.11 1.96 -6.90
N TYR A 128 -8.66 1.53 -5.76
CA TYR A 128 -8.36 0.23 -5.15
C TYR A 128 -8.69 -0.91 -6.11
N ASP A 129 -9.86 -0.86 -6.75
CA ASP A 129 -10.29 -1.87 -7.71
C ASP A 129 -9.40 -1.81 -8.97
N SER A 130 -9.11 -0.61 -9.48
CA SER A 130 -8.24 -0.45 -10.67
C SER A 130 -6.82 -0.96 -10.45
N MET A 131 -6.33 -0.95 -9.21
CA MET A 131 -4.97 -1.37 -8.87
C MET A 131 -4.78 -2.89 -8.89
N ASP A 132 -5.85 -3.68 -9.14
CA ASP A 132 -5.70 -5.12 -9.46
C ASP A 132 -4.81 -5.39 -10.67
N ALA A 133 -4.56 -4.37 -11.51
CA ALA A 133 -3.57 -4.42 -12.58
C ALA A 133 -2.12 -4.61 -12.10
N VAL A 134 -1.80 -4.26 -10.85
CA VAL A 134 -0.42 -4.30 -10.32
C VAL A 134 -0.14 -5.66 -9.67
N VAL A 135 0.79 -6.40 -10.27
CA VAL A 135 1.15 -7.75 -9.81
C VAL A 135 1.70 -7.73 -8.38
N SER A 136 1.35 -8.76 -7.59
CA SER A 136 1.76 -8.91 -6.18
C SER A 136 1.37 -7.76 -5.24
N PHE A 137 0.53 -6.85 -5.71
CA PHE A 137 -0.11 -5.82 -4.92
C PHE A 137 -1.51 -6.29 -4.55
N GLY A 138 -1.61 -7.38 -3.78
CA GLY A 138 -2.89 -7.85 -3.24
C GLY A 138 -3.52 -6.84 -2.27
N ARG A 139 -4.64 -7.20 -1.63
CA ARG A 139 -5.41 -6.32 -0.72
C ARG A 139 -4.57 -5.39 0.16
N THR A 140 -3.63 -5.94 0.93
CA THR A 140 -2.80 -5.12 1.86
C THR A 140 -1.93 -4.12 1.11
N GLY A 141 -1.32 -4.48 -0.01
CA GLY A 141 -0.52 -3.54 -0.81
C GLY A 141 -1.38 -2.38 -1.32
N ARG A 142 -2.52 -2.67 -1.96
CA ARG A 142 -3.44 -1.65 -2.51
C ARG A 142 -3.94 -0.71 -1.43
N PHE A 143 -4.40 -1.28 -0.31
CA PHE A 143 -4.89 -0.51 0.82
C PHE A 143 -3.81 0.37 1.44
N ASP A 144 -2.62 -0.20 1.73
CA ASP A 144 -1.52 0.54 2.35
C ASP A 144 -1.01 1.66 1.44
N TYR A 145 -0.92 1.43 0.12
CA TYR A 145 -0.48 2.46 -0.83
C TYR A 145 -1.46 3.62 -0.90
N LEU A 146 -2.73 3.37 -1.19
CA LEU A 146 -3.72 4.44 -1.36
C LEU A 146 -3.96 5.22 -0.07
N THR A 147 -3.95 4.55 1.08
CA THR A 147 -4.07 5.22 2.36
C THR A 147 -2.84 6.05 2.70
N MET A 148 -1.63 5.60 2.31
CA MET A 148 -0.42 6.41 2.45
C MET A 148 -0.43 7.64 1.54
N LEU A 149 -0.97 7.55 0.32
CA LEU A 149 -1.17 8.72 -0.54
C LEU A 149 -2.07 9.77 0.12
N SER A 150 -3.17 9.33 0.73
CA SER A 150 -4.09 10.20 1.49
C SER A 150 -3.39 10.84 2.70
N LYS A 151 -2.74 10.04 3.54
CA LYS A 151 -2.00 10.49 4.74
C LYS A 151 -0.92 11.54 4.43
N LEU A 152 -0.27 11.41 3.27
CA LEU A 152 0.79 12.32 2.84
C LEU A 152 0.25 13.54 2.06
N GLY A 153 -1.06 13.66 1.89
CA GLY A 153 -1.68 14.75 1.16
C GLY A 153 -1.45 14.71 -0.36
N LEU A 154 -1.02 13.56 -0.91
CA LEU A 154 -0.80 13.38 -2.34
C LEU A 154 -2.10 13.14 -3.11
N ALA A 155 -3.13 12.61 -2.44
CA ALA A 155 -4.43 12.35 -3.04
C ALA A 155 -5.56 12.67 -2.06
N ALA A 156 -6.56 13.43 -2.50
CA ALA A 156 -7.76 13.76 -1.73
C ALA A 156 -8.77 12.60 -1.72
N ILE A 157 -8.33 11.41 -1.29
CA ILE A 157 -9.11 10.17 -1.22
C ILE A 157 -9.16 9.67 0.22
N ASP A 158 -10.15 8.85 0.56
CA ASP A 158 -10.28 8.24 1.89
C ASP A 158 -10.76 6.80 1.78
N ALA A 159 -10.29 5.89 2.63
CA ALA A 159 -10.71 4.50 2.55
C ALA A 159 -12.21 4.36 2.85
N ASN A 160 -12.96 3.71 1.96
CA ASN A 160 -14.39 3.49 2.11
C ASN A 160 -14.76 2.35 3.07
N SER A 161 -13.85 1.42 3.29
CA SER A 161 -14.03 0.25 4.15
C SER A 161 -12.67 -0.25 4.64
N THR A 162 -12.67 -1.30 5.46
CA THR A 162 -11.44 -1.99 5.84
C THR A 162 -11.05 -3.10 4.88
N TYR A 163 -11.83 -3.38 3.82
CA TYR A 163 -11.58 -4.48 2.89
C TYR A 163 -11.30 -5.82 3.59
N MET A 164 -11.96 -6.08 4.73
CA MET A 164 -11.67 -7.24 5.58
C MET A 164 -12.14 -8.56 4.97
N ASN A 165 -12.99 -8.52 3.94
CA ASN A 165 -13.46 -9.74 3.28
C ASN A 165 -12.30 -10.55 2.65
N GLU A 166 -11.24 -9.86 2.25
CA GLU A 166 -10.02 -10.44 1.68
C GLU A 166 -8.91 -10.66 2.74
N ALA A 167 -9.20 -10.43 4.03
CA ALA A 167 -8.19 -10.41 5.08
C ALA A 167 -8.59 -11.24 6.32
N THR A 168 -7.63 -11.95 6.90
CA THR A 168 -7.87 -12.75 8.12
C THR A 168 -7.73 -11.92 9.40
N GLY A 169 -6.72 -11.04 9.48
CA GLY A 169 -6.43 -10.22 10.67
C GLY A 169 -7.56 -9.26 11.03
N PRO A 170 -7.90 -8.28 10.16
CA PRO A 170 -8.98 -7.33 10.41
C PRO A 170 -10.33 -8.00 10.71
N LYS A 171 -10.66 -9.08 10.00
CA LYS A 171 -11.88 -9.85 10.22
C LYS A 171 -11.93 -10.48 11.62
N LYS A 172 -10.84 -11.11 12.06
CA LYS A 172 -10.71 -11.65 13.42
C LYS A 172 -10.81 -10.56 14.48
N GLY A 173 -10.18 -9.41 14.25
CA GLY A 173 -10.27 -8.26 15.15
C GLY A 173 -11.68 -7.70 15.24
N ALA A 174 -12.40 -7.59 14.12
CA ALA A 174 -13.79 -7.13 14.11
C ALA A 174 -14.72 -8.11 14.84
N ARG A 175 -14.54 -9.43 14.67
CA ARG A 175 -15.31 -10.45 15.41
C ARG A 175 -15.06 -10.36 16.90
N LEU A 176 -13.80 -10.25 17.31
CA LEU A 176 -13.45 -10.06 18.71
C LEU A 176 -14.09 -8.77 19.26
N LEU A 177 -14.04 -7.67 18.51
CA LEU A 177 -14.59 -6.37 18.92
C LEU A 177 -16.11 -6.40 19.12
N PHE A 178 -16.86 -6.96 18.17
CA PHE A 178 -18.32 -6.85 18.17
C PHE A 178 -19.04 -8.06 18.76
N ASP A 179 -18.42 -9.24 18.69
CA ASP A 179 -19.03 -10.48 19.15
C ASP A 179 -18.35 -11.04 20.41
N GLY A 180 -17.24 -10.43 20.85
CA GLY A 180 -16.45 -10.91 22.01
C GLY A 180 -15.69 -12.21 21.76
N GLN A 181 -15.74 -12.76 20.54
CA GLN A 181 -15.14 -14.06 20.17
C GLN A 181 -14.41 -13.95 18.83
N ILE A 182 -13.14 -14.34 18.77
CA ILE A 182 -12.29 -14.19 17.58
C ILE A 182 -12.73 -15.09 16.40
N ASP A 183 -13.39 -16.19 16.71
CA ASP A 183 -13.81 -17.26 15.82
C ASP A 183 -15.33 -17.28 15.58
N SER A 184 -16.04 -16.20 15.95
CA SER A 184 -17.48 -16.06 15.66
C SER A 184 -17.79 -16.26 14.16
N ASN A 185 -19.05 -16.61 13.85
CA ASN A 185 -19.48 -16.82 12.46
C ASN A 185 -20.00 -15.55 11.77
N THR A 186 -19.91 -14.38 12.39
CA THR A 186 -20.38 -13.14 11.77
C THR A 186 -19.65 -12.89 10.45
N GLY A 187 -20.44 -12.59 9.42
CA GLY A 187 -19.97 -12.37 8.06
C GLY A 187 -19.28 -11.01 7.89
N ALA A 188 -18.34 -10.93 6.95
CA ALA A 188 -17.57 -9.71 6.68
C ALA A 188 -18.46 -8.50 6.36
N LYS A 189 -19.54 -8.68 5.58
CA LYS A 189 -20.47 -7.59 5.25
C LYS A 189 -21.09 -6.95 6.50
N THR A 190 -21.51 -7.76 7.46
CA THR A 190 -22.08 -7.28 8.73
C THR A 190 -21.02 -6.60 9.58
N LEU A 191 -19.82 -7.17 9.64
CA LEU A 191 -18.69 -6.59 10.38
C LEU A 191 -18.27 -5.25 9.79
N GLU A 192 -18.14 -5.11 8.47
CA GLU A 192 -17.84 -3.85 7.78
C GLU A 192 -18.89 -2.78 8.09
N ALA A 193 -20.18 -3.13 8.09
CA ALA A 193 -21.23 -2.18 8.44
C ALA A 193 -21.11 -1.68 9.90
N ARG A 194 -20.77 -2.57 10.84
CA ARG A 194 -20.53 -2.22 12.24
C ARG A 194 -19.26 -1.38 12.41
N VAL A 195 -18.18 -1.74 11.73
CA VAL A 195 -16.93 -0.95 11.70
C VAL A 195 -17.20 0.44 11.13
N ALA A 196 -17.96 0.55 10.04
CA ALA A 196 -18.31 1.85 9.48
C ALA A 196 -19.15 2.71 10.43
N ALA A 197 -20.07 2.12 11.20
CA ALA A 197 -20.82 2.84 12.22
C ALA A 197 -19.91 3.34 13.35
N LEU A 198 -18.98 2.49 13.82
CA LEU A 198 -18.02 2.84 14.85
C LEU A 198 -17.02 3.90 14.36
N GLU A 199 -16.51 3.76 13.14
CA GLU A 199 -15.60 4.72 12.50
C GLU A 199 -16.24 6.11 12.41
N ARG A 200 -17.51 6.20 11.97
CA ARG A 200 -18.24 7.47 11.95
C ARG A 200 -18.43 8.09 13.34
N HIS A 201 -18.60 7.26 14.37
CA HIS A 201 -18.72 7.74 15.74
C HIS A 201 -17.39 8.27 16.29
N LEU A 202 -16.27 7.61 15.96
CA LEU A 202 -14.93 7.96 16.44
C LEU A 202 -14.24 9.04 15.61
N GLY A 203 -14.54 9.16 14.31
CA GLY A 203 -13.92 10.11 13.40
C GLY A 203 -12.44 9.84 13.08
N VAL A 204 -11.99 8.60 13.19
CA VAL A 204 -10.55 8.24 13.05
C VAL A 204 -10.16 7.73 11.65
N GLY A 205 -11.13 7.43 10.78
CA GLY A 205 -10.88 6.87 9.44
C GLY A 205 -10.68 5.36 9.42
N MET A 206 -10.92 4.76 8.24
CA MET A 206 -10.94 3.30 8.08
C MET A 206 -9.57 2.64 8.24
N GLN A 207 -8.48 3.32 7.90
CA GLN A 207 -7.14 2.77 8.09
C GLN A 207 -6.81 2.59 9.57
N VAL A 208 -7.14 3.58 10.41
CA VAL A 208 -6.93 3.47 11.86
C VAL A 208 -7.75 2.32 12.44
N MET A 209 -8.99 2.17 11.99
CA MET A 209 -9.84 1.03 12.37
C MET A 209 -9.21 -0.31 11.99
N GLU A 210 -8.71 -0.42 10.76
CA GLU A 210 -8.06 -1.63 10.25
C GLU A 210 -6.83 -2.00 11.08
N ASP A 211 -5.92 -1.04 11.27
CA ASP A 211 -4.67 -1.22 12.01
C ASP A 211 -4.96 -1.60 13.48
N ALA A 212 -5.90 -0.91 14.11
CA ALA A 212 -6.30 -1.16 15.49
C ALA A 212 -6.86 -2.57 15.68
N MET A 213 -7.79 -3.01 14.82
CA MET A 213 -8.37 -4.35 14.89
C MET A 213 -7.34 -5.43 14.59
N CYS A 214 -6.49 -5.22 13.57
CA CYS A 214 -5.45 -6.16 13.18
C CYS A 214 -4.37 -6.32 14.26
N ASN A 215 -4.02 -5.23 14.95
CA ASN A 215 -3.08 -5.25 16.05
C ASN A 215 -3.68 -5.88 17.31
N TRP A 216 -4.90 -5.47 17.69
CA TRP A 216 -5.55 -5.93 18.91
C TRP A 216 -5.78 -7.44 18.92
N GLN A 217 -6.21 -8.04 17.80
CA GLN A 217 -6.42 -9.50 17.74
C GLN A 217 -5.16 -10.34 17.98
N LYS A 218 -3.95 -9.78 17.83
CA LYS A 218 -2.68 -10.47 18.14
C LYS A 218 -2.42 -10.54 19.64
N SER A 219 -2.98 -9.63 20.42
CA SER A 219 -2.73 -9.53 21.87
C SER A 219 -3.95 -8.89 22.57
N PRO A 220 -5.09 -9.59 22.63
CA PRO A 220 -6.36 -8.98 23.01
C PRO A 220 -6.41 -8.52 24.47
N GLY A 221 -5.67 -9.20 25.36
CA GLY A 221 -5.57 -8.86 26.78
C GLY A 221 -4.42 -7.89 27.13
N ARG A 222 -3.66 -7.38 26.15
CA ARG A 222 -2.49 -6.51 26.41
C ARG A 222 -2.24 -5.53 25.28
N TYR A 223 -2.20 -4.24 25.60
CA TYR A 223 -1.77 -3.23 24.63
C TYR A 223 -0.31 -3.43 24.24
N LEU A 224 -0.06 -3.63 22.95
CA LEU A 224 1.27 -3.63 22.35
C LEU A 224 1.29 -2.65 21.19
N PRO A 225 2.17 -1.63 21.20
CA PRO A 225 2.27 -0.72 20.08
C PRO A 225 2.79 -1.45 18.83
N PHE A 226 2.24 -1.13 17.67
CA PHE A 226 2.75 -1.62 16.39
C PHE A 226 4.15 -1.05 16.12
N ARG A 227 5.10 -1.88 15.67
CA ARG A 227 6.52 -1.50 15.48
C ARG A 227 7.05 -1.67 14.05
N GLY A 228 6.18 -2.07 13.10
CA GLY A 228 6.57 -2.48 11.74
C GLY A 228 6.63 -3.99 11.57
#